data_AF-A0A178DWE4-F1
#
_entry.id   AF-A0A178DWE4-F1
#
_cell.length_a   1.000
_cell.length_b   1.000
_cell.length_c   1.000
_cell.angle_alpha   90.00
_cell.angle_beta   90.00
_cell.angle_gamma   90.00
#
_symmetry.space_group_name_H-M   'P 1'
#
loop_
_entity.id
_entity.type
_entity.pdbx_description
1 polymer ?
#
loop_
_entity_poly.entity_id
_entity_poly.type
_entity_poly.pdbx_seq_one_letter_code
_entity_poly.pdbx_strand_id
1 'polypeptide(L)'
;MTVRLPYSRSLQLHIMRSRRPRRFPDVKHLRSGKVVRSKRGAPEPTEERASKTRKTDPAAAVQPHLDLPIEPEDQVKDVLPKLDQNSVLLSLPGELRNRIYLLALEEPFDIPPPTRIRSKALSAVVRSSLAKFTVHEKLDFLGLTQTCSTLRTEFRPLWLAATRVPLSAVAGYIKVFYPSVMPKRVPTAIRERVAIHSDSKGRLEIIMPSGPDRFDGIDGTIDLLPLLKHHLRFPEMRIQLSRAHADVQAGTLALEALLENQAERWLTWLKKRVITQVRITDLSNPHYNTRVAMKIVLKEQHAPMWMKSTLHATERVPAGYLDSLGLGDYIVRFGVAYP
;
A
#
# COMPACT_ATOMS: atom_id res chain seq x y z
N MET A 1 -6.78 8.26 55.87
CA MET A 1 -6.70 9.65 55.38
C MET A 1 -7.12 9.67 53.92
N THR A 2 -8.34 10.12 53.66
CA THR A 2 -9.01 9.98 52.37
C THR A 2 -8.99 11.32 51.66
N VAL A 3 -8.13 11.47 50.66
CA VAL A 3 -8.01 12.72 49.88
C VAL A 3 -9.03 12.68 48.74
N ARG A 4 -10.08 13.48 48.85
CA ARG A 4 -11.04 13.77 47.77
C ARG A 4 -10.44 14.85 46.86
N LEU A 5 -10.31 14.55 45.56
CA LEU A 5 -10.00 15.54 44.53
C LEU A 5 -11.30 16.19 44.01
N PRO A 6 -11.30 17.50 43.71
CA PRO A 6 -12.50 18.21 43.29
C PRO A 6 -12.83 18.02 41.81
N TYR A 7 -14.14 17.93 41.56
CA TYR A 7 -14.81 17.96 40.27
C TYR A 7 -14.34 19.13 39.38
N SER A 8 -13.85 18.81 38.17
CA SER A 8 -13.64 19.78 37.11
C SER A 8 -14.96 20.05 36.37
N ARG A 9 -15.34 21.32 36.31
CA ARG A 9 -16.57 21.82 35.68
C ARG A 9 -16.51 21.68 34.17
N SER A 10 -17.50 21.00 33.63
CA SER A 10 -17.90 20.93 32.22
C SER A 10 -18.27 22.32 31.67
N LEU A 11 -17.47 22.83 30.72
CA LEU A 11 -17.85 23.94 29.85
C LEU A 11 -18.66 23.40 28.66
N GLN A 12 -19.99 23.54 28.72
CA GLN A 12 -20.86 23.39 27.57
C GLN A 12 -20.73 24.62 26.67
N LEU A 13 -19.98 24.50 25.58
CA LEU A 13 -19.99 25.47 24.49
C LEU A 13 -21.16 25.16 23.54
N HIS A 14 -22.26 25.89 23.72
CA HIS A 14 -23.38 25.95 22.80
C HIS A 14 -22.96 26.66 21.51
N ILE A 15 -22.64 25.91 20.46
CA ILE A 15 -22.47 26.46 19.11
C ILE A 15 -23.78 26.26 18.35
N MET A 16 -24.66 27.26 18.40
CA MET A 16 -25.76 27.39 17.45
C MET A 16 -25.20 27.83 16.10
N ARG A 17 -25.06 26.89 15.15
CA ARG A 17 -24.84 27.22 13.74
C ARG A 17 -26.16 27.05 12.98
N SER A 18 -26.78 28.19 12.68
CA SER A 18 -27.92 28.30 11.76
C SER A 18 -27.54 27.77 10.37
N ARG A 19 -28.16 26.67 9.94
CA ARG A 19 -28.04 26.16 8.56
C ARG A 19 -29.04 26.91 7.68
N ARG A 20 -28.56 27.78 6.79
CA ARG A 20 -29.36 28.24 5.65
C ARG A 20 -29.47 27.10 4.62
N PRO A 21 -30.65 26.84 4.02
CA PRO A 21 -30.81 25.82 3.00
C PRO A 21 -30.13 26.27 1.68
N ARG A 22 -29.24 25.44 1.14
CA ARG A 22 -28.72 25.60 -0.22
C ARG A 22 -29.81 25.18 -1.21
N ARG A 23 -30.30 26.13 -1.99
CA ARG A 23 -31.12 25.87 -3.19
C ARG A 23 -30.25 25.14 -4.22
N PHE A 24 -30.68 23.96 -4.64
CA PHE A 24 -30.15 23.28 -5.82
C PHE A 24 -30.78 23.92 -7.08
N PRO A 25 -30.02 24.14 -8.16
CA PRO A 25 -30.62 24.47 -9.44
C PRO A 25 -31.20 23.22 -10.10
N ASP A 26 -32.45 23.34 -10.55
CA ASP A 26 -33.13 22.42 -11.45
C ASP A 26 -32.30 22.22 -12.73
N VAL A 27 -31.86 20.99 -12.98
CA VAL A 27 -31.32 20.58 -14.28
C VAL A 27 -32.40 19.77 -14.99
N LYS A 28 -33.12 20.48 -15.87
CA LYS A 28 -34.07 19.89 -16.83
C LYS A 28 -33.32 19.37 -18.07
N HIS A 29 -33.74 18.19 -18.51
CA HIS A 29 -33.70 17.63 -19.88
C HIS A 29 -32.34 17.36 -20.56
N LEU A 30 -32.11 16.06 -20.85
CA LEU A 30 -31.51 15.55 -22.11
C LEU A 30 -31.97 14.07 -22.22
N ARG A 31 -33.09 13.81 -22.90
CA ARG A 31 -33.20 13.30 -24.29
C ARG A 31 -32.44 12.00 -24.59
N SER A 32 -33.20 10.91 -24.56
CA SER A 32 -33.38 9.90 -25.62
C SER A 32 -32.17 9.46 -26.45
N GLY A 33 -31.84 8.17 -26.30
CA GLY A 33 -31.87 7.23 -27.43
C GLY A 33 -30.56 6.98 -28.18
N LYS A 34 -29.99 5.79 -27.98
CA LYS A 34 -29.46 5.00 -29.11
C LYS A 34 -29.41 3.51 -28.74
N VAL A 35 -30.29 2.76 -29.42
CA VAL A 35 -30.31 1.30 -29.48
C VAL A 35 -29.09 0.83 -30.28
N VAL A 36 -28.20 0.06 -29.66
CA VAL A 36 -27.10 -0.62 -30.37
C VAL A 36 -27.46 -2.09 -30.54
N ARG A 37 -27.49 -2.48 -31.82
CA ARG A 37 -27.93 -3.74 -32.39
C ARG A 37 -26.90 -4.83 -32.13
N SER A 38 -27.36 -5.93 -31.56
CA SER A 38 -26.64 -7.21 -31.42
C SER A 38 -26.26 -7.77 -32.79
N LYS A 39 -25.01 -8.21 -32.96
CA LYS A 39 -24.61 -9.16 -33.99
C LYS A 39 -23.85 -10.32 -33.35
N ARG A 40 -24.50 -11.49 -33.38
CA ARG A 40 -23.91 -12.81 -33.19
C ARG A 40 -22.96 -13.12 -34.35
N GLY A 41 -21.91 -13.88 -34.07
CA GLY A 41 -21.06 -14.53 -35.06
C GLY A 41 -19.88 -15.24 -34.39
N ALA A 42 -20.03 -16.54 -34.14
CA ALA A 42 -18.93 -17.51 -34.02
C ALA A 42 -18.65 -18.11 -35.43
N PRO A 43 -17.66 -19.01 -35.67
CA PRO A 43 -16.55 -19.48 -34.82
C PRO A 43 -15.14 -19.36 -35.50
N GLU A 44 -14.12 -19.83 -34.77
CA GLU A 44 -12.75 -20.28 -35.17
C GLU A 44 -12.67 -21.08 -36.51
N PRO A 45 -11.48 -21.40 -37.12
CA PRO A 45 -10.16 -21.65 -36.47
C PRO A 45 -8.88 -21.27 -37.28
N THR A 46 -7.73 -21.55 -36.65
CA THR A 46 -6.40 -21.89 -37.23
C THR A 46 -5.66 -20.86 -38.08
N GLU A 47 -4.43 -20.53 -37.68
CA GLU A 47 -3.26 -20.71 -38.55
C GLU A 47 -1.94 -20.53 -37.80
N GLU A 48 -1.04 -21.48 -38.09
CA GLU A 48 0.38 -21.51 -37.73
C GLU A 48 1.09 -20.25 -38.23
N ARG A 49 2.02 -19.70 -37.44
CA ARG A 49 3.07 -18.83 -38.00
C ARG A 49 4.41 -19.01 -37.31
N ALA A 50 5.17 -19.90 -37.93
CA ALA A 50 6.57 -19.79 -38.31
C ALA A 50 7.45 -18.82 -37.49
N SER A 51 8.33 -19.44 -36.72
CA SER A 51 9.64 -18.98 -36.27
C SER A 51 10.47 -18.31 -37.39
N LYS A 52 10.78 -17.03 -37.21
CA LYS A 52 11.87 -16.33 -37.93
C LYS A 52 13.04 -16.11 -36.98
N THR A 53 14.02 -17.00 -37.09
CA THR A 53 15.41 -16.81 -36.68
C THR A 53 15.99 -15.58 -37.40
N ARG A 54 16.49 -14.59 -36.65
CA ARG A 54 17.21 -13.44 -37.22
C ARG A 54 18.71 -13.58 -36.91
N LYS A 55 19.45 -13.67 -38.02
CA LYS A 55 20.90 -13.66 -38.20
C LYS A 55 21.62 -12.68 -37.27
N THR A 56 22.62 -13.22 -36.58
CA THR A 56 23.88 -12.58 -36.20
C THR A 56 24.69 -12.24 -37.45
N ASP A 57 25.23 -11.02 -37.50
CA ASP A 57 26.30 -10.63 -38.41
C ASP A 57 27.47 -10.01 -37.60
N PRO A 58 28.70 -10.02 -38.16
CA PRO A 58 29.92 -10.19 -37.39
C PRO A 58 30.79 -8.93 -37.22
N ALA A 59 31.70 -9.05 -36.26
CA ALA A 59 32.99 -8.40 -36.07
C ALA A 59 33.46 -7.38 -37.12
N ALA A 60 33.63 -6.12 -36.67
CA ALA A 60 34.52 -5.15 -37.30
C ALA A 60 35.87 -5.15 -36.58
N ALA A 61 36.89 -5.56 -37.31
CA ALA A 61 38.30 -5.51 -36.94
C ALA A 61 38.79 -4.06 -36.88
N VAL A 62 39.43 -3.68 -35.78
CA VAL A 62 40.21 -2.45 -35.64
C VAL A 62 41.69 -2.85 -35.62
N GLN A 63 42.45 -2.25 -36.53
CA GLN A 63 43.88 -2.49 -36.73
C GLN A 63 44.76 -1.89 -35.61
N PRO A 64 45.98 -2.41 -35.44
CA PRO A 64 46.97 -1.89 -34.49
C PRO A 64 47.67 -0.65 -35.07
N HIS A 65 47.64 0.46 -34.33
CA HIS A 65 48.43 1.64 -34.66
C HIS A 65 49.73 1.64 -33.86
N LEU A 66 50.82 1.94 -34.58
CA LEU A 66 52.21 1.89 -34.18
C LEU A 66 52.55 2.63 -32.88
N ASP A 67 53.49 2.01 -32.17
CA ASP A 67 54.30 2.52 -31.08
C ASP A 67 55.16 3.72 -31.50
N LEU A 68 55.18 4.74 -30.65
CA LEU A 68 56.27 5.71 -30.57
C LEU A 68 56.87 5.62 -29.14
N PRO A 69 58.19 5.41 -29.00
CA PRO A 69 58.87 5.49 -27.72
C PRO A 69 59.08 6.97 -27.36
N ILE A 70 58.37 7.43 -26.32
CA ILE A 70 58.63 8.71 -25.68
C ILE A 70 59.25 8.41 -24.32
N GLU A 71 60.49 8.86 -24.17
CA GLU A 71 61.32 8.79 -22.97
C GLU A 71 60.64 9.44 -21.75
N PRO A 72 60.93 8.96 -20.53
CA PRO A 72 60.23 9.34 -19.32
C PRO A 72 60.73 10.67 -18.75
N GLU A 73 59.89 11.70 -18.74
CA GLU A 73 60.07 12.83 -17.83
C GLU A 73 59.49 12.45 -16.46
N ASP A 74 60.38 12.32 -15.48
CA ASP A 74 60.11 12.22 -14.04
C ASP A 74 59.35 13.45 -13.53
N GLN A 75 58.06 13.51 -13.81
CA GLN A 75 57.13 14.32 -13.05
C GLN A 75 56.58 13.43 -11.95
N VAL A 76 57.13 13.60 -10.74
CA VAL A 76 56.50 13.21 -9.48
C VAL A 76 55.21 14.04 -9.34
N LYS A 77 54.19 13.68 -10.12
CA LYS A 77 52.82 14.01 -9.78
C LYS A 77 52.56 13.22 -8.52
N ASP A 78 52.30 13.92 -7.42
CA ASP A 78 51.55 13.38 -6.30
C ASP A 78 50.22 12.89 -6.85
N VAL A 79 50.23 11.68 -7.40
CA VAL A 79 49.05 10.89 -7.71
C VAL A 79 48.56 10.49 -6.34
N LEU A 80 47.85 11.41 -5.68
CA LEU A 80 46.85 11.08 -4.69
C LEU A 80 46.12 9.87 -5.30
N PRO A 81 46.22 8.67 -4.69
CA PRO A 81 45.64 7.48 -5.26
C PRO A 81 44.21 7.87 -5.55
N LYS A 82 43.79 7.74 -6.82
CA LYS A 82 42.38 7.88 -7.18
C LYS A 82 41.70 6.88 -6.27
N LEU A 83 41.19 7.37 -5.13
CA LEU A 83 40.39 6.58 -4.25
C LEU A 83 39.23 6.25 -5.15
N ASP A 84 39.25 5.02 -5.63
CA ASP A 84 38.16 4.43 -6.35
C ASP A 84 36.94 4.83 -5.52
N GLN A 85 36.07 5.67 -6.07
CA GLN A 85 34.93 6.24 -5.35
C GLN A 85 33.89 5.16 -5.01
N ASN A 86 34.31 3.89 -5.03
CA ASN A 86 33.77 2.73 -4.38
C ASN A 86 33.62 3.04 -2.88
N SER A 87 32.56 3.80 -2.61
CA SER A 87 32.01 4.25 -1.33
C SER A 87 32.86 3.93 -0.10
N VAL A 88 33.44 4.99 0.50
CA VAL A 88 34.10 4.96 1.82
C VAL A 88 33.30 4.19 2.88
N LEU A 89 31.97 4.15 2.75
CA LEU A 89 31.10 3.37 3.63
C LEU A 89 31.31 1.84 3.51
N LEU A 90 31.57 1.32 2.32
CA LEU A 90 31.81 -0.12 2.09
C LEU A 90 33.21 -0.56 2.50
N SER A 91 34.18 0.36 2.58
CA SER A 91 35.52 0.04 3.10
C SER A 91 35.58 -0.03 4.63
N LEU A 92 34.54 0.44 5.33
CA LEU A 92 34.44 0.28 6.78
C LEU A 92 34.19 -1.18 7.16
N PRO A 93 34.75 -1.66 8.29
CA PRO A 93 34.37 -2.94 8.90
C PRO A 93 32.85 -3.04 9.15
N GLY A 94 32.33 -4.28 9.13
CA GLY A 94 30.90 -4.54 9.30
C GLY A 94 30.33 -3.98 10.61
N GLU A 95 31.13 -3.97 11.69
CA GLU A 95 30.73 -3.41 12.98
C GLU A 95 30.47 -1.89 12.90
N LEU A 96 31.33 -1.16 12.19
CA LEU A 96 31.16 0.28 12.01
C LEU A 96 29.97 0.59 11.10
N ARG A 97 29.76 -0.19 10.04
CA ARG A 97 28.55 -0.06 9.20
C ARG A 97 27.28 -0.28 10.03
N ASN A 98 27.26 -1.32 10.87
CA ASN A 98 26.13 -1.60 11.75
C ASN A 98 25.87 -0.46 12.74
N ARG A 99 26.91 0.16 13.31
CA ARG A 99 26.74 1.35 14.15
C ARG A 99 26.13 2.53 13.39
N ILE A 100 26.57 2.77 12.15
CA ILE A 100 25.99 3.81 11.29
C ILE A 100 24.52 3.50 11.00
N TYR A 101 24.17 2.23 10.76
CA TYR A 101 22.78 1.82 10.57
C TYR A 101 21.93 2.07 11.81
N LEU A 102 22.43 1.73 12.99
CA LEU A 102 21.71 1.96 14.25
C LEU A 102 21.51 3.45 14.52
N LEU A 103 22.53 4.28 14.28
CA LEU A 103 22.41 5.74 14.36
C LEU A 103 21.39 6.27 13.36
N ALA A 104 21.37 5.73 12.14
CA ALA A 104 20.34 6.09 11.17
C ALA A 104 18.94 5.70 11.67
N LEU A 105 18.77 4.63 12.44
CA LEU A 105 17.47 4.13 12.89
C LEU A 105 17.05 4.64 14.28
N GLU A 106 17.83 5.55 14.89
CA GLU A 106 17.58 6.04 16.25
C GLU A 106 16.21 6.73 16.36
N GLU A 107 15.80 7.45 15.31
CA GLU A 107 14.48 8.03 15.20
C GLU A 107 13.58 7.17 14.28
N PRO A 108 12.40 6.73 14.73
CA PRO A 108 11.50 5.96 13.90
C PRO A 108 11.01 6.82 12.73
N PHE A 109 11.11 6.27 11.52
CA PHE A 109 10.65 6.96 10.32
C PHE A 109 9.15 6.77 10.16
N ASP A 110 8.42 7.85 10.33
CA ASP A 110 7.04 7.92 9.90
C ASP A 110 7.05 8.15 8.38
N ILE A 111 6.54 7.18 7.62
CA ILE A 111 6.29 7.43 6.20
C ILE A 111 5.20 8.50 6.14
N PRO A 112 5.46 9.66 5.53
CA PRO A 112 4.42 10.66 5.41
C PRO A 112 3.26 10.00 4.64
N PRO A 113 2.01 10.18 5.07
CA PRO A 113 0.87 9.64 4.35
C PRO A 113 0.99 10.09 2.89
N PRO A 114 0.59 9.26 1.91
CA PRO A 114 0.69 9.62 0.51
C PRO A 114 -0.23 10.81 0.22
N THR A 115 0.24 12.02 0.51
CA THR A 115 -0.45 13.30 0.28
C THR A 115 -0.65 13.61 -1.20
N ARG A 116 -0.17 12.72 -2.08
CA ARG A 116 -0.25 12.86 -3.53
C ARG A 116 -0.82 11.62 -4.17
N ILE A 117 -2.12 11.39 -3.94
CA ILE A 117 -2.92 10.80 -5.02
C ILE A 117 -2.85 11.81 -6.16
N ARG A 118 -1.92 11.59 -7.11
CA ARG A 118 -1.90 12.29 -8.40
C ARG A 118 -3.14 11.85 -9.20
N SER A 119 -4.34 12.22 -8.74
CA SER A 119 -5.50 12.13 -9.60
C SER A 119 -5.28 13.18 -10.69
N LYS A 120 -5.06 12.71 -11.91
CA LYS A 120 -4.96 13.57 -13.10
C LYS A 120 -6.23 14.42 -13.30
N ALA A 121 -7.31 14.13 -12.55
CA ALA A 121 -8.62 14.76 -12.65
C ALA A 121 -8.97 15.76 -11.53
N LEU A 122 -8.16 15.94 -10.46
CA LEU A 122 -8.46 16.99 -9.49
C LEU A 122 -8.05 18.36 -10.05
N SER A 123 -9.10 19.15 -10.29
CA SER A 123 -9.13 20.54 -10.74
C SER A 123 -7.98 21.39 -10.18
N ALA A 124 -7.43 22.27 -11.01
CA ALA A 124 -6.38 23.24 -10.64
C ALA A 124 -6.71 24.05 -9.36
N VAL A 125 -7.99 24.15 -9.00
CA VAL A 125 -8.49 24.82 -7.79
C VAL A 125 -8.10 24.10 -6.49
N VAL A 126 -8.01 22.76 -6.49
CA VAL A 126 -7.58 22.00 -5.29
C VAL A 126 -6.06 22.04 -5.11
N ARG A 127 -5.31 22.27 -6.20
CA ARG A 127 -3.84 22.38 -6.14
C ARG A 127 -3.37 23.61 -5.38
N SER A 128 -4.11 24.71 -5.39
CA SER A 128 -3.68 25.94 -4.69
C SER A 128 -3.87 25.88 -3.18
N SER A 129 -4.85 25.11 -2.68
CA SER A 129 -5.06 24.93 -1.23
C SER A 129 -4.20 23.80 -0.64
N LEU A 130 -3.90 22.74 -1.40
CA LEU A 130 -2.99 21.66 -0.99
C LEU A 130 -1.50 21.98 -1.18
N ALA A 131 -1.14 23.04 -1.93
CA ALA A 131 0.25 23.47 -2.10
C ALA A 131 0.92 23.97 -0.80
N LYS A 132 0.16 24.15 0.29
CA LYS A 132 0.68 24.51 1.62
C LYS A 132 1.15 23.31 2.46
N PHE A 133 0.88 22.07 2.05
CA PHE A 133 1.60 20.91 2.62
C PHE A 133 2.95 20.83 1.93
N THR A 134 3.88 21.56 2.53
CA THR A 134 5.27 21.70 2.12
C THR A 134 5.91 20.34 1.82
N VAL A 135 6.37 20.23 0.58
CA VAL A 135 7.68 19.66 0.20
C VAL A 135 8.21 18.58 1.14
N HIS A 136 7.91 17.32 0.78
CA HIS A 136 8.77 16.16 0.96
C HIS A 136 9.66 16.19 2.22
N GLU A 137 9.08 15.77 3.36
CA GLU A 137 9.87 14.99 4.29
C GLU A 137 10.49 13.86 3.46
N LYS A 138 11.81 13.95 3.27
CA LYS A 138 12.55 12.92 2.56
C LYS A 138 12.37 11.67 3.41
N LEU A 139 12.14 10.52 2.76
CA LEU A 139 12.28 9.25 3.46
C LEU A 139 13.77 9.14 3.82
N ASP A 140 14.09 9.55 5.04
CA ASP A 140 15.45 9.69 5.49
C ASP A 140 16.15 8.33 5.37
N PHE A 141 17.38 8.40 4.88
CA PHE A 141 18.24 7.24 4.64
C PHE A 141 17.68 6.17 3.67
N LEU A 142 16.56 6.41 2.99
CA LEU A 142 16.08 5.51 1.93
C LEU A 142 17.15 5.32 0.84
N GLY A 143 17.98 6.33 0.60
CA GLY A 143 19.14 6.26 -0.29
C GLY A 143 20.09 5.11 0.05
N LEU A 144 20.32 4.80 1.34
CA LEU A 144 21.16 3.68 1.77
C LEU A 144 20.59 2.32 1.34
N THR A 145 19.26 2.22 1.19
CA THR A 145 18.61 1.02 0.64
C THR A 145 18.74 0.92 -0.88
N GLN A 146 19.22 1.97 -1.56
CA GLN A 146 19.27 2.07 -3.02
C GLN A 146 20.69 2.08 -3.60
N THR A 147 21.73 2.42 -2.82
CA THR A 147 23.10 2.62 -3.32
C THR A 147 23.77 1.38 -3.91
N CYS A 148 23.96 0.30 -3.14
CA CYS A 148 24.60 -0.94 -3.61
C CYS A 148 23.91 -2.20 -3.06
N SER A 149 24.25 -3.37 -3.60
CA SER A 149 23.68 -4.64 -3.16
C SER A 149 24.00 -4.96 -1.70
N THR A 150 25.24 -4.74 -1.27
CA THR A 150 25.71 -5.07 0.09
C THR A 150 25.00 -4.25 1.15
N LEU A 151 24.96 -2.92 1.01
CA LEU A 151 24.23 -2.05 1.93
C LEU A 151 22.73 -2.38 1.92
N ARG A 152 22.17 -2.73 0.76
CA ARG A 152 20.76 -3.14 0.68
C ARG A 152 20.50 -4.45 1.41
N THR A 153 21.38 -5.43 1.35
CA THR A 153 21.20 -6.70 2.07
C THR A 153 21.36 -6.53 3.57
N GLU A 154 22.24 -5.63 4.01
CA GLU A 154 22.49 -5.37 5.43
C GLU A 154 21.44 -4.44 6.06
N PHE A 155 21.20 -3.27 5.44
CA PHE A 155 20.42 -2.19 6.04
C PHE A 155 18.92 -2.31 5.78
N ARG A 156 18.49 -2.84 4.62
CA ARG A 156 17.07 -2.85 4.24
C ARG A 156 16.19 -3.58 5.26
N PRO A 157 16.53 -4.77 5.80
CA PRO A 157 15.69 -5.44 6.78
C PRO A 157 15.52 -4.60 8.06
N LEU A 158 16.61 -3.97 8.53
CA LEU A 158 16.59 -3.09 9.70
C LEU A 158 15.71 -1.87 9.46
N TRP A 159 15.84 -1.24 8.29
CA TRP A 159 15.04 -0.09 7.90
C TRP A 159 13.55 -0.44 7.79
N LEU A 160 13.20 -1.56 7.12
CA LEU A 160 11.82 -2.02 7.01
C LEU A 160 11.19 -2.29 8.39
N ALA A 161 11.95 -2.89 9.32
CA ALA A 161 11.47 -3.20 10.66
C ALA A 161 11.24 -1.95 11.53
N ALA A 162 12.00 -0.87 11.31
CA ALA A 162 11.86 0.39 12.03
C ALA A 162 10.83 1.35 11.40
N THR A 163 10.47 1.11 10.14
CA THR A 163 9.58 2.01 9.40
C THR A 163 8.13 1.87 9.87
N ARG A 164 7.51 3.02 10.18
CA ARG A 164 6.10 3.08 10.53
C ARG A 164 5.27 3.57 9.35
N VAL A 165 4.24 2.81 9.01
CA VAL A 165 3.46 3.02 7.78
C VAL A 165 2.04 3.44 8.14
N PRO A 166 1.56 4.62 7.72
CA PRO A 166 0.15 4.98 7.88
C PRO A 166 -0.75 3.97 7.19
N LEU A 167 -1.88 3.60 7.81
CA LEU A 167 -2.81 2.61 7.24
C LEU A 167 -3.25 2.94 5.79
N SER A 168 -3.39 4.22 5.46
CA SER A 168 -3.71 4.69 4.10
C SER A 168 -2.59 4.44 3.07
N ALA A 169 -1.34 4.36 3.52
CA ALA A 169 -0.15 4.15 2.72
C ALA A 169 0.22 2.67 2.55
N VAL A 170 -0.28 1.79 3.42
CA VAL A 170 0.08 0.38 3.52
C VAL A 170 0.00 -0.35 2.18
N ALA A 171 -1.05 -0.10 1.39
CA ALA A 171 -1.20 -0.73 0.08
C ALA A 171 -0.05 -0.39 -0.89
N GLY A 172 0.34 0.89 -0.93
CA GLY A 172 1.47 1.37 -1.74
C GLY A 172 2.80 0.83 -1.22
N TYR A 173 2.98 0.85 0.10
CA TYR A 173 4.16 0.32 0.77
C TYR A 173 4.37 -1.18 0.47
N ILE A 174 3.34 -2.01 0.66
CA ILE A 174 3.39 -3.44 0.35
C ILE A 174 3.72 -3.67 -1.12
N LYS A 175 3.12 -2.89 -2.03
CA LYS A 175 3.39 -3.01 -3.47
C LYS A 175 4.86 -2.75 -3.81
N VAL A 176 5.50 -1.79 -3.15
CA VAL A 176 6.89 -1.39 -3.41
C VAL A 176 7.88 -2.35 -2.75
N PHE A 177 7.70 -2.65 -1.47
CA PHE A 177 8.69 -3.40 -0.68
C PHE A 177 8.45 -4.90 -0.67
N TYR A 178 7.23 -5.34 -0.94
CA TYR A 178 6.80 -6.76 -0.93
C TYR A 178 6.01 -7.12 -2.20
N PRO A 179 6.58 -6.90 -3.40
CA PRO A 179 5.86 -7.07 -4.65
C PRO A 179 5.23 -8.46 -4.74
N SER A 180 3.93 -8.50 -5.07
CA SER A 180 3.19 -9.75 -5.27
C SER A 180 3.84 -10.58 -6.36
N VAL A 181 3.81 -11.91 -6.20
CA VAL A 181 4.36 -12.95 -7.07
C VAL A 181 4.58 -12.45 -8.50
N MET A 182 5.86 -12.28 -8.86
CA MET A 182 6.29 -11.93 -10.20
C MET A 182 5.68 -12.93 -11.20
N PRO A 183 5.13 -12.48 -12.34
CA PRO A 183 4.55 -13.38 -13.32
C PRO A 183 5.57 -14.45 -13.72
N LYS A 184 5.12 -15.67 -14.05
CA LYS A 184 6.00 -16.80 -14.42
C LYS A 184 6.99 -16.47 -15.56
N ARG A 185 6.70 -15.42 -16.34
CA ARG A 185 7.54 -14.87 -17.42
C ARG A 185 8.78 -14.13 -16.92
N VAL A 186 8.87 -13.75 -15.64
CA VAL A 186 10.04 -13.07 -15.07
C VAL A 186 11.17 -14.08 -14.87
N PRO A 187 12.40 -13.79 -15.32
CA PRO A 187 13.57 -14.65 -15.11
C PRO A 187 13.72 -15.13 -13.66
N THR A 188 14.10 -16.39 -13.47
CA THR A 188 14.24 -17.03 -12.15
C THR A 188 15.21 -16.26 -11.25
N ALA A 189 16.34 -15.79 -11.79
CA ALA A 189 17.31 -14.99 -11.06
C ALA A 189 16.73 -13.69 -10.46
N ILE A 190 15.78 -13.04 -11.14
CA ILE A 190 15.10 -11.85 -10.61
C ILE A 190 14.13 -12.25 -9.49
N ARG A 191 13.43 -13.38 -9.63
CA ARG A 191 12.52 -13.91 -8.61
C ARG A 191 13.26 -14.29 -7.32
N GLU A 192 14.39 -14.97 -7.45
CA GLU A 192 15.28 -15.31 -6.33
C GLU A 192 15.83 -14.05 -5.67
N ARG A 193 16.30 -13.08 -6.47
CA ARG A 193 16.75 -11.79 -5.94
C ARG A 193 15.64 -11.12 -5.12
N VAL A 194 14.41 -11.08 -5.62
CA VAL A 194 13.28 -10.48 -4.87
C VAL A 194 12.97 -11.27 -3.60
N ALA A 195 13.04 -12.60 -3.65
CA ALA A 195 12.80 -13.46 -2.48
C ALA A 195 13.86 -13.26 -1.38
N ILE A 196 15.14 -13.12 -1.75
CA ILE A 196 16.23 -12.83 -0.81
C ILE A 196 16.01 -11.51 -0.06
N HIS A 197 15.41 -10.53 -0.72
CA HIS A 197 15.15 -9.20 -0.14
C HIS A 197 13.76 -9.07 0.49
N SER A 198 12.93 -10.11 0.43
CA SER A 198 11.63 -10.11 1.09
C SER A 198 11.80 -10.61 2.52
N ASP A 199 11.64 -9.71 3.48
CA ASP A 199 11.65 -10.05 4.90
C ASP A 199 10.33 -10.72 5.29
N SER A 200 10.26 -12.05 5.15
CA SER A 200 9.03 -12.82 5.40
C SER A 200 8.69 -12.98 6.87
N LYS A 201 9.67 -12.81 7.77
CA LYS A 201 9.53 -12.93 9.23
C LYS A 201 9.64 -11.57 9.94
N GLY A 202 9.67 -10.50 9.16
CA GLY A 202 9.90 -9.15 9.63
C GLY A 202 8.78 -8.61 10.51
N ARG A 203 8.92 -7.33 10.84
CA ARG A 203 7.90 -6.55 11.53
C ARG A 203 7.39 -5.47 10.60
N LEU A 204 6.07 -5.32 10.52
CA LEU A 204 5.39 -4.23 9.83
C LEU A 204 4.60 -3.44 10.86
N GLU A 205 5.03 -2.21 11.16
CA GLU A 205 4.32 -1.32 12.06
C GLU A 205 3.39 -0.40 11.28
N ILE A 206 2.09 -0.44 11.60
CA ILE A 206 1.05 0.31 10.93
C ILE A 206 0.49 1.35 11.89
N ILE A 207 0.58 2.63 11.51
CA ILE A 207 0.00 3.73 12.28
C ILE A 207 -1.48 3.82 11.93
N MET A 208 -2.32 3.67 12.95
CA MET A 208 -3.76 3.90 12.82
C MET A 208 -4.03 5.40 12.74
N PRO A 209 -4.84 5.85 11.77
CA PRO A 209 -5.13 7.28 11.62
C PRO A 209 -5.88 7.80 12.84
N SER A 210 -5.59 9.05 13.23
CA SER A 210 -6.28 9.77 14.31
C SER A 210 -6.94 11.04 13.79
N GLY A 211 -7.94 11.56 14.51
CA GLY A 211 -8.63 12.81 14.19
C GLY A 211 -9.90 12.70 13.32
N PRO A 212 -10.47 13.81 12.84
CA PRO A 212 -11.67 13.78 11.97
C PRO A 212 -11.35 13.47 10.50
N ASP A 213 -10.11 13.69 10.07
CA ASP A 213 -9.66 13.48 8.68
C ASP A 213 -9.02 12.09 8.47
N ARG A 214 -9.48 11.07 9.22
CA ARG A 214 -8.81 9.76 9.38
C ARG A 214 -8.64 8.94 8.11
N PHE A 215 -9.45 9.18 7.08
CA PHE A 215 -9.47 8.34 5.89
C PHE A 215 -9.38 9.22 4.66
N ASP A 216 -8.16 9.42 4.14
CA ASP A 216 -7.87 10.14 2.88
C ASP A 216 -8.45 9.48 1.61
N GLY A 217 -9.24 8.41 1.78
CA GLY A 217 -9.97 7.79 0.69
C GLY A 217 -11.07 8.72 0.18
N ILE A 218 -11.38 8.62 -1.12
CA ILE A 218 -12.44 9.42 -1.79
C ILE A 218 -13.77 9.35 -1.02
N ASP A 219 -14.05 8.21 -0.38
CA ASP A 219 -15.31 7.94 0.33
C ASP A 219 -15.14 7.90 1.86
N GLY A 220 -14.00 8.35 2.41
CA GLY A 220 -13.67 8.14 3.83
C GLY A 220 -13.48 6.66 4.18
N THR A 221 -12.95 5.87 3.24
CA THR A 221 -12.71 4.44 3.41
C THR A 221 -11.29 4.04 3.05
N ILE A 222 -10.74 3.03 3.72
CA ILE A 222 -9.45 2.41 3.36
C ILE A 222 -9.68 0.96 2.93
N ASP A 223 -9.08 0.58 1.80
CA ASP A 223 -9.07 -0.80 1.32
C ASP A 223 -7.96 -1.62 2.01
N LEU A 224 -8.37 -2.57 2.83
CA LEU A 224 -7.52 -3.48 3.59
C LEU A 224 -7.14 -4.74 2.82
N LEU A 225 -7.73 -4.99 1.65
CA LEU A 225 -7.45 -6.21 0.89
C LEU A 225 -5.95 -6.44 0.61
N PRO A 226 -5.13 -5.41 0.29
CA PRO A 226 -3.69 -5.57 0.14
C PRO A 226 -3.00 -6.08 1.41
N LEU A 227 -3.39 -5.56 2.57
CA LEU A 227 -2.84 -5.95 3.86
C LEU A 227 -3.24 -7.38 4.23
N LEU A 228 -4.51 -7.74 4.05
CA LEU A 228 -5.01 -9.10 4.31
C LEU A 228 -4.29 -10.15 3.44
N LYS A 229 -4.10 -9.85 2.15
CA LYS A 229 -3.34 -10.71 1.24
C LYS A 229 -1.87 -10.81 1.61
N HIS A 230 -1.31 -9.73 2.15
CA HIS A 230 0.07 -9.70 2.60
C HIS A 230 0.27 -10.58 3.84
N HIS A 231 -0.60 -10.46 4.84
CA HIS A 231 -0.59 -11.32 6.02
C HIS A 231 -0.75 -12.80 5.65
N LEU A 232 -1.67 -13.11 4.74
CA LEU A 232 -1.87 -14.48 4.24
C LEU A 232 -0.64 -15.04 3.49
N ARG A 233 0.14 -14.17 2.83
CA ARG A 233 1.37 -14.56 2.13
C ARG A 233 2.54 -14.75 3.08
N PHE A 234 2.61 -13.97 4.15
CA PHE A 234 3.68 -13.99 5.15
C PHE A 234 3.09 -14.16 6.55
N PRO A 235 2.61 -15.38 6.88
CA PRO A 235 1.95 -15.63 8.17
C PRO A 235 2.90 -15.46 9.37
N GLU A 236 4.21 -15.57 9.16
CA GLU A 236 5.22 -15.36 10.20
C GLU A 236 5.55 -13.88 10.43
N MET A 237 5.11 -12.96 9.55
CA MET A 237 5.37 -11.54 9.70
C MET A 237 4.53 -10.95 10.83
N ARG A 238 5.18 -10.20 11.73
CA ARG A 238 4.52 -9.52 12.83
C ARG A 238 3.96 -8.17 12.37
N ILE A 239 2.65 -8.10 12.19
CA ILE A 239 1.97 -6.84 11.90
C ILE A 239 1.56 -6.21 13.23
N GLN A 240 2.10 -5.03 13.54
CA GLN A 240 1.77 -4.30 14.76
C GLN A 240 0.97 -3.05 14.43
N LEU A 241 -0.11 -2.82 15.16
CA LEU A 241 -0.95 -1.65 14.98
C LEU A 241 -0.64 -0.62 16.07
N SER A 242 0.08 0.43 15.70
CA SER A 242 0.42 1.53 16.60
C SER A 242 -0.70 2.55 16.67
N ARG A 243 -1.03 2.96 17.89
CA ARG A 243 -2.10 3.91 18.17
C ARG A 243 -1.53 5.33 18.20
N ALA A 244 -2.07 6.22 17.39
CA ALA A 244 -1.77 7.65 17.52
C ALA A 244 -2.52 8.30 18.71
N HIS A 245 -3.69 7.75 19.09
CA HIS A 245 -4.51 8.29 20.19
C HIS A 245 -5.25 7.18 20.95
N ALA A 246 -5.59 7.42 22.23
CA ALA A 246 -6.30 6.47 23.10
C ALA A 246 -7.67 6.03 22.54
N ASP A 247 -8.36 6.93 21.83
CA ASP A 247 -9.72 6.73 21.35
C ASP A 247 -9.86 5.74 20.17
N VAL A 248 -8.75 5.19 19.65
CA VAL A 248 -8.75 4.31 18.46
C VAL A 248 -8.80 2.82 18.81
N GLN A 249 -8.92 2.46 20.09
CA GLN A 249 -8.76 1.07 20.55
C GLN A 249 -9.72 0.07 19.88
N ALA A 250 -11.01 0.41 19.73
CA ALA A 250 -11.98 -0.50 19.12
C ALA A 250 -11.62 -0.83 17.66
N GLY A 251 -11.15 0.17 16.91
CA GLY A 251 -10.73 -0.01 15.53
C GLY A 251 -9.47 -0.85 15.38
N THR A 252 -8.51 -0.68 16.29
CA THR A 252 -7.30 -1.50 16.36
C THR A 252 -7.64 -2.97 16.63
N LEU A 253 -8.43 -3.25 17.67
CA LEU A 253 -8.84 -4.61 18.03
C LEU A 253 -9.62 -5.30 16.90
N ALA A 254 -10.50 -4.57 16.23
CA ALA A 254 -11.24 -5.09 15.10
C ALA A 254 -10.33 -5.38 13.89
N LEU A 255 -9.30 -4.56 13.65
CA LEU A 255 -8.36 -4.84 12.57
C LEU A 255 -7.45 -6.04 12.90
N GLU A 256 -7.00 -6.17 14.16
CA GLU A 256 -6.29 -7.35 14.67
C GLU A 256 -7.12 -8.62 14.49
N ALA A 257 -8.37 -8.62 14.99
CA ALA A 257 -9.28 -9.75 14.85
C ALA A 257 -9.57 -10.11 13.37
N LEU A 258 -9.62 -9.12 12.48
CA LEU A 258 -9.77 -9.36 11.04
C LEU A 258 -8.53 -9.99 10.40
N LEU A 259 -7.33 -9.56 10.80
CA LEU A 259 -6.07 -10.13 10.33
C LEU A 259 -5.90 -11.57 10.81
N GLU A 260 -6.27 -11.84 12.06
CA GLU A 260 -6.17 -13.15 12.69
C GLU A 260 -7.33 -14.09 12.33
N ASN A 261 -8.29 -13.66 11.52
CA ASN A 261 -9.47 -14.45 11.16
C ASN A 261 -9.09 -15.76 10.43
N GLN A 262 -9.29 -16.88 11.11
CA GLN A 262 -9.00 -18.24 10.62
C GLN A 262 -10.19 -18.95 9.95
N ALA A 263 -11.33 -18.28 9.73
CA ALA A 263 -12.48 -18.92 9.11
C ALA A 263 -12.11 -19.46 7.71
N GLU A 264 -12.27 -20.77 7.50
CA GLU A 264 -11.80 -21.45 6.28
C GLU A 264 -12.39 -20.83 5.00
N ARG A 265 -13.67 -20.47 5.05
CA ARG A 265 -14.38 -19.82 3.94
C ARG A 265 -13.76 -18.45 3.60
N TRP A 266 -13.45 -17.65 4.61
CA TRP A 266 -12.80 -16.34 4.46
C TRP A 266 -11.42 -16.48 3.80
N LEU A 267 -10.58 -17.36 4.34
CA LEU A 267 -9.25 -17.65 3.78
C LEU A 267 -9.33 -18.16 2.35
N THR A 268 -10.27 -19.05 2.06
CA THR A 268 -10.51 -19.58 0.71
C THR A 268 -10.88 -18.47 -0.27
N TRP A 269 -11.73 -17.54 0.14
CA TRP A 269 -12.13 -16.40 -0.68
C TRP A 269 -10.98 -15.44 -0.97
N LEU A 270 -10.12 -15.17 0.01
CA LEU A 270 -8.91 -14.38 -0.17
C LEU A 270 -7.93 -15.07 -1.15
N LYS A 271 -7.65 -16.37 -0.95
CA LYS A 271 -6.76 -17.18 -1.80
C LYS A 271 -7.25 -17.23 -3.25
N LYS A 272 -8.54 -17.53 -3.45
CA LYS A 272 -9.17 -17.65 -4.78
C LYS A 272 -9.50 -16.29 -5.44
N ARG A 273 -9.14 -15.17 -4.81
CA ARG A 273 -9.43 -13.81 -5.30
C ARG A 273 -10.92 -13.62 -5.61
N VAL A 274 -11.78 -14.16 -4.74
CA VAL A 274 -13.23 -13.97 -4.79
C VAL A 274 -13.58 -12.55 -4.35
N ILE A 275 -12.91 -12.10 -3.28
CA ILE A 275 -13.02 -10.74 -2.76
C ILE A 275 -12.16 -9.79 -3.62
N THR A 276 -12.77 -8.71 -4.09
CA THR A 276 -12.12 -7.67 -4.90
C THR A 276 -11.73 -6.45 -4.08
N GLN A 277 -12.46 -6.13 -3.00
CA GLN A 277 -12.16 -5.03 -2.07
C GLN A 277 -12.65 -5.37 -0.65
N VAL A 278 -11.92 -4.91 0.36
CA VAL A 278 -12.35 -4.96 1.77
C VAL A 278 -12.16 -3.56 2.35
N ARG A 279 -13.22 -2.78 2.38
CA ARG A 279 -13.16 -1.39 2.83
C ARG A 279 -13.64 -1.28 4.26
N ILE A 280 -12.89 -0.59 5.11
CA ILE A 280 -13.38 -0.14 6.42
C ILE A 280 -13.83 1.31 6.31
N THR A 281 -14.99 1.62 6.87
CA THR A 281 -15.48 2.99 7.06
C THR A 281 -15.15 3.45 8.47
N ASP A 282 -15.11 4.77 8.66
CA ASP A 282 -14.71 5.45 9.89
C ASP A 282 -15.19 4.73 11.18
N LEU A 283 -14.19 4.33 11.95
CA LEU A 283 -14.28 3.61 13.22
C LEU A 283 -14.71 4.51 14.38
N SER A 284 -14.75 5.83 14.14
CA SER A 284 -14.79 6.83 15.20
C SER A 284 -16.09 7.61 15.29
N ASN A 285 -17.12 7.26 14.51
CA ASN A 285 -18.40 7.94 14.63
C ASN A 285 -18.98 7.71 16.05
N PRO A 286 -19.00 8.74 16.92
CA PRO A 286 -19.35 8.58 18.33
C PRO A 286 -20.83 8.24 18.52
N HIS A 287 -21.65 8.37 17.47
CA HIS A 287 -23.07 8.05 17.52
C HIS A 287 -23.37 6.56 17.26
N TYR A 288 -22.44 5.80 16.68
CA TYR A 288 -22.61 4.36 16.52
C TYR A 288 -21.73 3.67 17.56
N ASN A 289 -22.39 3.09 18.57
CA ASN A 289 -21.73 2.32 19.61
C ASN A 289 -20.84 1.24 18.96
N THR A 290 -19.53 1.37 19.16
CA THR A 290 -18.46 0.36 19.12
C THR A 290 -18.25 -0.53 17.89
N ARG A 291 -19.14 -0.56 16.90
CA ARG A 291 -19.00 -1.52 15.79
C ARG A 291 -18.35 -0.92 14.56
N VAL A 292 -17.31 -1.61 14.09
CA VAL A 292 -16.63 -1.33 12.83
C VAL A 292 -17.55 -1.69 11.68
N ALA A 293 -17.85 -0.69 10.84
CA ALA A 293 -18.54 -0.91 9.59
C ALA A 293 -17.55 -1.27 8.48
N MET A 294 -17.81 -2.40 7.82
CA MET A 294 -16.97 -2.97 6.78
C MET A 294 -17.79 -3.17 5.51
N LYS A 295 -17.23 -2.86 4.35
CA LYS A 295 -17.79 -3.15 3.04
C LYS A 295 -16.93 -4.17 2.31
N ILE A 296 -17.48 -5.34 2.04
CA ILE A 296 -16.81 -6.42 1.29
C ILE A 296 -17.39 -6.46 -0.10
N VAL A 297 -16.53 -6.37 -1.12
CA VAL A 297 -16.95 -6.47 -2.53
C VAL A 297 -16.51 -7.81 -3.10
N LEU A 298 -17.45 -8.57 -3.66
CA LEU A 298 -17.20 -9.88 -4.28
C LEU A 298 -17.32 -9.80 -5.80
N LYS A 299 -16.64 -10.69 -6.53
CA LYS A 299 -16.91 -10.89 -7.96
C LYS A 299 -18.32 -11.43 -8.19
N GLU A 300 -19.00 -10.94 -9.22
CA GLU A 300 -20.37 -11.35 -9.58
C GLU A 300 -20.54 -12.88 -9.67
N GLN A 301 -19.62 -13.59 -10.34
CA GLN A 301 -19.71 -15.04 -10.51
C GLN A 301 -19.71 -15.84 -9.19
N HIS A 302 -19.22 -15.25 -8.10
CA HIS A 302 -19.17 -15.86 -6.78
C HIS A 302 -20.19 -15.27 -5.79
N ALA A 303 -20.87 -14.19 -6.18
CA ALA A 303 -21.88 -13.57 -5.34
C ALA A 303 -23.14 -14.46 -5.30
N PRO A 304 -23.65 -14.80 -4.11
CA PRO A 304 -24.94 -15.47 -3.99
C PRO A 304 -26.07 -14.58 -4.51
N MET A 305 -27.22 -15.19 -4.87
CA MET A 305 -28.34 -14.48 -5.50
C MET A 305 -28.83 -13.27 -4.68
N TRP A 306 -28.90 -13.40 -3.36
CA TRP A 306 -29.34 -12.31 -2.47
C TRP A 306 -28.41 -11.08 -2.53
N MET A 307 -27.11 -11.24 -2.85
CA MET A 307 -26.19 -10.12 -3.02
C MET A 307 -26.33 -9.42 -4.39
N LYS A 308 -26.91 -10.09 -5.39
CA LYS A 308 -27.02 -9.59 -6.77
C LYS A 308 -28.26 -8.73 -7.00
N SER A 309 -29.20 -8.70 -6.06
CA SER A 309 -30.46 -7.98 -6.16
C SER A 309 -30.21 -6.45 -6.15
N THR A 310 -30.09 -5.84 -7.34
CA THR A 310 -29.69 -4.43 -7.52
C THR A 310 -30.79 -3.42 -7.20
N LEU A 311 -32.05 -3.86 -7.17
CA LEU A 311 -33.19 -2.94 -7.16
C LEU A 311 -33.67 -2.57 -5.76
N HIS A 312 -33.53 -3.44 -4.75
CA HIS A 312 -34.05 -3.17 -3.39
C HIS A 312 -33.24 -3.76 -2.22
N ALA A 313 -32.03 -4.30 -2.44
CA ALA A 313 -31.37 -5.12 -1.44
C ALA A 313 -30.58 -4.31 -0.38
N THR A 314 -31.32 -3.81 0.60
CA THR A 314 -30.90 -4.06 2.00
C THR A 314 -31.41 -5.44 2.44
N GLU A 315 -31.29 -6.43 1.55
CA GLU A 315 -31.61 -7.81 1.92
C GLU A 315 -30.75 -8.17 3.12
N ARG A 316 -31.41 -8.54 4.21
CA ARG A 316 -30.76 -8.92 5.45
C ARG A 316 -29.80 -10.05 5.12
N VAL A 317 -28.54 -9.87 5.48
CA VAL A 317 -27.53 -10.93 5.40
C VAL A 317 -28.12 -12.18 6.06
N PRO A 318 -28.18 -13.34 5.38
CA PRO A 318 -28.78 -14.54 5.95
C PRO A 318 -28.19 -14.85 7.33
N ALA A 319 -29.02 -15.32 8.26
CA ALA A 319 -28.59 -15.65 9.62
C ALA A 319 -27.44 -16.69 9.59
N GLY A 320 -26.42 -16.50 10.43
CA GLY A 320 -25.22 -17.35 10.48
C GLY A 320 -24.22 -17.13 9.35
N TYR A 321 -24.53 -16.32 8.34
CA TYR A 321 -23.62 -16.10 7.21
C TYR A 321 -22.34 -15.38 7.63
N LEU A 322 -22.46 -14.34 8.47
CA LEU A 322 -21.31 -13.60 9.00
C LEU A 322 -20.45 -14.47 9.90
N ASP A 323 -21.05 -15.32 10.72
CA ASP A 323 -20.34 -16.26 11.59
C ASP A 323 -19.54 -17.28 10.76
N SER A 324 -20.11 -17.76 9.64
CA SER A 324 -19.38 -18.63 8.69
C SER A 324 -18.15 -17.98 8.06
N LEU A 325 -18.05 -16.65 8.11
CA LEU A 325 -16.91 -15.87 7.65
C LEU A 325 -16.01 -15.39 8.80
N GLY A 326 -16.35 -15.67 10.06
CA GLY A 326 -15.64 -15.11 11.22
C GLY A 326 -15.83 -13.60 11.38
N LEU A 327 -16.98 -13.07 10.94
CA LEU A 327 -17.28 -11.62 10.91
C LEU A 327 -18.52 -11.24 11.73
N GLY A 328 -18.90 -12.05 12.72
CA GLY A 328 -20.13 -11.86 13.52
C GLY A 328 -20.19 -10.51 14.27
N ASP A 329 -19.04 -9.98 14.68
CA ASP A 329 -18.95 -8.74 15.46
C ASP A 329 -18.95 -7.46 14.61
N TYR A 330 -18.91 -7.58 13.28
CA TYR A 330 -18.78 -6.47 12.35
C TYR A 330 -20.12 -6.08 11.73
N ILE A 331 -20.30 -4.78 11.46
CA ILE A 331 -21.40 -4.32 10.60
C ILE A 331 -20.92 -4.48 9.16
N VAL A 332 -21.21 -5.62 8.54
CA VAL A 332 -20.75 -5.93 7.19
C VAL A 332 -21.81 -5.56 6.16
N ARG A 333 -21.40 -4.79 5.15
CA ARG A 333 -22.15 -4.54 3.91
C ARG A 333 -21.49 -5.29 2.78
N PHE A 334 -22.28 -5.99 1.98
CA PHE A 334 -21.78 -6.66 0.78
C PHE A 334 -22.02 -5.82 -0.46
N GLY A 335 -21.08 -5.88 -1.38
CA GLY A 335 -21.21 -5.34 -2.74
C GLY A 335 -20.79 -6.37 -3.77
N VAL A 336 -21.25 -6.19 -5.00
CA VAL A 336 -20.89 -7.02 -6.14
C VAL A 336 -20.11 -6.17 -7.14
N ALA A 337 -18.95 -6.67 -7.56
CA ALA A 337 -18.19 -6.15 -8.68
C ALA A 337 -18.73 -6.78 -9.96
N TYR A 338 -19.50 -5.98 -10.70
CA TYR A 338 -19.94 -6.30 -12.06
C TYR A 338 -18.80 -6.01 -13.05
N PRO A 339 -18.63 -6.84 -14.08
CA PRO A 339 -17.56 -6.73 -15.07
C PRO A 339 -17.65 -5.48 -15.96
#